data_AF-A0A1E4TFK0-F1
#
_entry.id   AF-A0A1E4TFK0-F1
#
_cell.length_a   1.000
_cell.length_b   1.000
_cell.length_c   1.000
_cell.angle_alpha   90.00
_cell.angle_beta   90.00
_cell.angle_gamma   90.00
#
_symmetry.space_group_name_H-M   'P 1'
#
loop_
_entity.id
_entity.type
_entity.pdbx_description
1 polymer ?
#
loop_
_entity_poly.entity_id
_entity_poly.type
_entity_poly.pdbx_seq_one_letter_code
_entity_poly.pdbx_strand_id
1 'polypeptide(L)'
;QQATSALEQLEDLKYFLATAPNNWLPAQIIRRYLLPSEEYISCVKWDGIYYITGTDIIRALVFQFAAFGRPITNIKKFEEGVFSDLRNLKTGKDAILEEPKSPFLELLHKNGCLRTQKKQKVFFWYNVDHNRLFLDALSRDLKRE
;
A
#
# COMPACT_ATOMS: atom_id res chain seq x y z
N GLN A 1 -25.04 9.68 -9.67
CA GLN A 1 -24.11 9.01 -8.75
C GLN A 1 -23.14 10.07 -8.28
N GLN A 2 -23.18 10.41 -7.00
CA GLN A 2 -22.45 11.56 -6.44
C GLN A 2 -20.95 11.34 -6.64
N ALA A 3 -20.29 12.28 -7.30
CA ALA A 3 -18.84 12.35 -7.30
C ALA A 3 -18.43 12.76 -5.88
N THR A 4 -18.17 11.77 -5.03
CA THR A 4 -17.52 11.97 -3.73
C THR A 4 -16.26 12.79 -3.98
N SER A 5 -16.07 13.88 -3.26
CA SER A 5 -14.96 14.79 -3.53
C SER A 5 -13.63 14.05 -3.33
N ALA A 6 -12.57 14.46 -4.06
CA ALA A 6 -11.24 13.87 -3.90
C ALA A 6 -10.74 13.94 -2.44
N LEU A 7 -11.21 14.93 -1.67
CA LEU A 7 -10.94 15.09 -0.25
C LEU A 7 -11.63 14.02 0.60
N GLU A 8 -12.91 13.75 0.37
CA GLU A 8 -13.65 12.69 1.07
C GLU A 8 -13.03 11.31 0.79
N GLN A 9 -12.66 11.03 -0.47
CA GLN A 9 -11.99 9.78 -0.83
C GLN A 9 -10.60 9.65 -0.17
N LEU A 10 -9.90 10.76 0.01
CA LEU A 10 -8.63 10.81 0.74
C LEU A 10 -8.81 10.50 2.23
N GLU A 11 -9.86 11.05 2.85
CA GLU A 11 -10.22 10.75 4.23
C GLU A 11 -10.62 9.29 4.41
N ASP A 12 -11.43 8.75 3.50
CA ASP A 12 -11.81 7.33 3.49
C ASP A 12 -10.60 6.42 3.35
N LEU A 13 -9.65 6.75 2.46
CA LEU A 13 -8.41 5.98 2.32
C LEU A 13 -7.58 6.04 3.61
N LYS A 14 -7.43 7.21 4.23
CA LYS A 14 -6.69 7.35 5.49
C LYS A 14 -7.37 6.55 6.61
N TYR A 15 -8.69 6.61 6.68
CA TYR A 15 -9.48 5.84 7.63
C TYR A 15 -9.31 4.33 7.39
N PHE A 16 -9.32 3.89 6.14
CA PHE A 16 -9.03 2.50 5.78
C PHE A 16 -7.61 2.11 6.21
N LEU A 17 -6.59 2.90 5.91
CA LEU A 17 -5.21 2.62 6.30
C LEU A 17 -5.05 2.51 7.84
N ALA A 18 -5.78 3.33 8.60
CA ALA A 18 -5.75 3.30 10.06
C ALA A 18 -6.56 2.14 10.68
N THR A 19 -7.69 1.77 10.07
CA THR A 19 -8.66 0.84 10.68
C THR A 19 -8.74 -0.52 9.98
N ALA A 20 -8.03 -0.73 8.87
CA ALA A 20 -8.13 -1.97 8.10
C ALA A 20 -7.99 -3.20 9.00
N PRO A 21 -7.00 -3.30 9.92
CA PRO A 21 -6.81 -4.48 10.77
C PRO A 21 -7.86 -4.68 11.88
N ASN A 22 -8.57 -3.62 12.28
CA ASN A 22 -9.42 -3.63 13.49
C ASN A 22 -10.80 -4.23 13.27
N ASN A 23 -11.31 -4.19 12.03
CA ASN A 23 -12.68 -4.62 11.71
C ASN A 23 -12.66 -5.78 10.69
N TRP A 24 -12.48 -7.00 11.19
CA TRP A 24 -12.39 -8.22 10.38
C TRP A 24 -13.49 -9.20 10.74
N LEU A 25 -14.15 -9.75 9.71
CA LEU A 25 -15.03 -10.89 9.88
C LEU A 25 -14.20 -12.16 10.15
N PRO A 26 -14.71 -13.14 10.93
CA PRO A 26 -13.95 -14.32 11.33
C PRO A 26 -13.36 -15.14 10.17
N ALA A 27 -14.01 -15.16 9.00
CA ALA A 27 -13.56 -15.88 7.80
C ALA A 27 -12.86 -15.00 6.76
N GLN A 28 -12.68 -13.71 7.04
CA GLN A 28 -12.07 -12.78 6.09
C GLN A 28 -10.54 -12.93 6.12
N ILE A 29 -9.94 -13.11 4.94
CA ILE A 29 -8.48 -13.21 4.76
C ILE A 29 -7.92 -11.94 4.12
N ILE A 30 -8.76 -11.19 3.39
CA ILE A 30 -8.36 -9.94 2.74
C ILE A 30 -9.47 -8.91 2.91
N ARG A 31 -9.10 -7.71 3.31
CA ARG A 31 -9.95 -6.52 3.29
C ARG A 31 -9.42 -5.59 2.19
N ARG A 32 -10.28 -5.17 1.27
CA ARG A 32 -9.89 -4.34 0.13
C ARG A 32 -10.58 -2.99 0.17
N TYR A 33 -9.87 -1.97 -0.28
CA TYR A 33 -10.41 -0.65 -0.59
C TYR A 33 -10.29 -0.42 -2.10
N LEU A 34 -11.38 -0.05 -2.75
CA LEU A 34 -11.41 0.25 -4.18
C LEU A 34 -11.03 1.72 -4.40
N LEU A 35 -9.96 1.95 -5.14
CA LEU A 35 -9.56 3.28 -5.58
C LEU A 35 -10.42 3.72 -6.79
N PRO A 36 -10.57 5.03 -7.00
CA PRO A 36 -11.20 5.58 -8.21
C PRO A 36 -10.49 5.20 -9.51
N SER A 37 -9.24 4.76 -9.45
CA SER A 37 -8.47 4.21 -10.57
C SER A 37 -8.83 2.76 -10.93
N GLU A 38 -9.87 2.19 -10.30
CA GLU A 38 -10.27 0.78 -10.40
C GLU A 38 -9.23 -0.22 -9.87
N GLU A 39 -8.24 0.27 -9.11
CA GLU A 39 -7.26 -0.56 -8.42
C GLU A 39 -7.68 -0.82 -6.96
N TYR A 40 -7.20 -1.92 -6.39
CA TYR A 40 -7.46 -2.25 -4.99
C TYR A 40 -6.22 -2.04 -4.13
N ILE A 41 -6.44 -1.54 -2.91
CA ILE A 41 -5.48 -1.60 -1.81
C ILE A 41 -5.94 -2.72 -0.88
N SER A 42 -5.07 -3.69 -0.63
CA SER A 42 -5.43 -4.88 0.13
C SER A 42 -4.69 -4.95 1.47
N CYS A 43 -5.46 -5.05 2.54
CA CYS A 43 -4.96 -5.49 3.85
C CYS A 43 -5.15 -7.01 3.92
N VAL A 44 -4.06 -7.75 4.07
CA VAL A 44 -4.07 -9.22 4.03
C VAL A 44 -3.75 -9.76 5.41
N LYS A 45 -4.59 -10.63 5.95
CA LYS A 45 -4.36 -11.33 7.21
C LYS A 45 -3.78 -12.70 6.92
N TRP A 46 -2.62 -12.98 7.47
CA TRP A 46 -1.92 -14.25 7.32
C TRP A 46 -1.33 -14.65 8.67
N ASP A 47 -1.64 -15.86 9.12
CA ASP A 47 -1.18 -16.39 10.42
C ASP A 47 -1.43 -15.44 11.61
N GLY A 48 -2.59 -14.77 11.61
CA GLY A 48 -2.95 -13.80 12.66
C GLY A 48 -2.29 -12.43 12.56
N ILE A 49 -1.37 -12.22 11.60
CA ILE A 49 -0.68 -10.95 11.35
C ILE A 49 -1.27 -10.27 10.13
N TYR A 50 -1.22 -8.93 10.10
CA TYR A 50 -1.74 -8.11 9.00
C TYR A 50 -0.59 -7.57 8.14
N TYR A 51 -0.79 -7.61 6.84
CA TYR A 51 0.22 -7.31 5.84
C TYR A 51 -0.28 -6.35 4.79
N ILE A 52 0.65 -5.57 4.24
CA ILE A 52 0.47 -4.74 3.05
C ILE A 52 1.62 -4.97 2.07
N THR A 53 1.31 -4.97 0.78
CA THR A 53 2.32 -5.12 -0.27
C THR A 53 2.91 -3.77 -0.66
N GLY A 54 4.16 -3.76 -1.15
CA GLY A 54 4.76 -2.54 -1.70
C GLY A 54 3.94 -1.94 -2.85
N THR A 55 3.30 -2.78 -3.66
CA THR A 55 2.39 -2.34 -4.73
C THR A 55 1.19 -1.56 -4.17
N ASP A 56 0.57 -2.06 -3.11
CA ASP A 56 -0.59 -1.39 -2.49
C ASP A 56 -0.19 -0.09 -1.78
N ILE A 57 1.02 -0.04 -1.20
CA ILE A 57 1.60 1.21 -0.67
C ILE A 57 1.78 2.26 -1.78
N ILE A 58 2.35 1.87 -2.92
CA ILE A 58 2.55 2.78 -4.07
C ILE A 58 1.21 3.29 -4.57
N ARG A 59 0.21 2.42 -4.73
CA ARG A 59 -1.15 2.79 -5.16
C ARG A 59 -1.78 3.81 -4.22
N ALA A 60 -1.67 3.59 -2.91
CA ALA A 60 -2.14 4.52 -1.90
C ALA A 60 -1.47 5.90 -2.08
N LEU A 61 -0.15 5.94 -2.19
CA LEU A 61 0.58 7.20 -2.34
C LEU A 61 0.25 7.91 -3.65
N VAL A 62 0.23 7.20 -4.79
CA VAL A 62 -0.13 7.79 -6.10
C VAL A 62 -1.52 8.42 -6.05
N PHE A 63 -2.48 7.74 -5.42
CA PHE A 63 -3.81 8.29 -5.22
C PHE A 63 -3.81 9.54 -4.33
N GLN A 64 -3.09 9.51 -3.20
CA GLN A 64 -2.97 10.67 -2.32
C GLN A 64 -2.38 11.89 -3.04
N PHE A 65 -1.36 11.69 -3.89
CA PHE A 65 -0.75 12.75 -4.69
C PHE A 65 -1.70 13.33 -5.73
N ALA A 66 -2.46 12.48 -6.44
CA ALA A 66 -3.48 12.92 -7.37
C ALA A 66 -4.58 13.73 -6.67
N ALA A 67 -5.04 13.28 -5.50
CA ALA A 67 -6.03 13.99 -4.68
C ALA A 67 -5.50 15.33 -4.13
N PHE A 68 -4.18 15.45 -3.91
CA PHE A 68 -3.52 16.68 -3.50
C PHE A 68 -3.26 17.67 -4.65
N GLY A 69 -3.72 17.35 -5.87
CA GLY A 69 -3.51 18.18 -7.06
C GLY A 69 -2.09 18.11 -7.65
N ARG A 70 -1.29 17.12 -7.24
CA ARG A 70 0.08 16.87 -7.73
C ARG A 70 0.18 15.49 -8.38
N PRO A 71 -0.44 15.27 -9.55
CA PRO A 71 -0.40 13.97 -10.21
C PRO A 71 1.04 13.59 -10.57
N ILE A 72 1.43 12.36 -10.23
CA ILE A 72 2.77 11.84 -10.50
C ILE A 72 2.98 11.67 -12.01
N THR A 73 3.85 12.48 -12.61
CA THR A 73 4.19 12.38 -14.05
C THR A 73 5.14 11.22 -14.34
N ASN A 74 6.09 10.96 -13.44
CA ASN A 74 7.11 9.91 -13.61
C ASN A 74 6.95 8.79 -12.57
N ILE A 75 6.02 7.86 -12.85
CA ILE A 75 5.68 6.74 -11.97
C ILE A 75 6.92 5.89 -11.63
N LYS A 76 7.79 5.58 -12.61
CA LYS A 76 8.98 4.76 -12.36
C LYS A 76 9.92 5.38 -11.32
N LYS A 77 10.23 6.67 -11.45
CA LYS A 77 11.06 7.39 -10.47
C LYS A 77 10.38 7.50 -9.12
N PHE A 78 9.05 7.59 -9.10
CA PHE A 78 8.27 7.62 -7.87
C PHE A 78 8.35 6.27 -7.14
N GLU A 79 8.11 5.17 -7.86
CA GLU A 79 8.26 3.81 -7.35
C GLU A 79 9.65 3.58 -6.77
N GLU A 80 10.72 3.94 -7.51
CA GLU A 80 12.11 3.85 -7.02
C GLU A 80 12.33 4.61 -5.71
N GLY A 81 11.75 5.81 -5.58
CA GLY A 81 11.80 6.60 -4.36
C GLY A 81 11.10 5.89 -3.20
N VAL A 82 9.85 5.48 -3.38
CA VAL A 82 9.08 4.79 -2.34
C VAL A 82 9.77 3.48 -1.94
N PHE A 83 10.25 2.70 -2.90
CA PHE A 83 11.04 1.50 -2.61
C PHE A 83 12.30 1.82 -1.83
N SER A 84 12.94 2.96 -2.10
CA SER A 84 14.09 3.42 -1.31
C SER A 84 13.74 3.66 0.14
N ASP A 85 12.60 4.26 0.43
CA ASP A 85 12.17 4.51 1.82
C ASP A 85 11.79 3.20 2.52
N LEU A 86 11.12 2.30 1.78
CA LEU A 86 10.76 0.96 2.24
C LEU A 86 11.98 0.04 2.49
N ARG A 87 13.17 0.40 2.01
CA ARG A 87 14.42 -0.30 2.38
C ARG A 87 14.79 -0.10 3.85
N ASN A 88 14.37 1.02 4.46
CA ASN A 88 14.67 1.29 5.87
C ASN A 88 13.95 0.34 6.83
N LEU A 89 12.82 -0.24 6.39
CA LEU A 89 12.05 -1.23 7.16
C LEU A 89 12.80 -2.57 7.18
N LYS A 90 13.13 -3.12 8.35
CA LYS A 90 13.97 -4.32 8.44
C LYS A 90 13.17 -5.60 8.25
N THR A 91 13.70 -6.53 7.46
CA THR A 91 13.15 -7.89 7.37
C THR A 91 13.25 -8.57 8.74
N GLY A 92 12.18 -9.22 9.18
CA GLY A 92 12.04 -9.86 10.50
C GLY A 92 11.46 -8.95 11.59
N LYS A 93 11.54 -7.61 11.43
CA LYS A 93 10.95 -6.65 12.38
C LYS A 93 9.75 -5.92 11.80
N ASP A 94 9.88 -5.40 10.58
CA ASP A 94 8.89 -4.52 9.94
C ASP A 94 8.30 -5.15 8.67
N ALA A 95 8.94 -6.19 8.16
CA ALA A 95 8.55 -6.89 6.94
C ALA A 95 8.99 -8.35 6.99
N ILE A 96 8.34 -9.18 6.19
CA ILE A 96 8.79 -10.52 5.88
C ILE A 96 9.24 -10.59 4.42
N LEU A 97 10.11 -11.54 4.14
CA LEU A 97 10.64 -11.78 2.81
C LEU A 97 10.15 -13.14 2.34
N GLU A 98 9.18 -13.11 1.44
CA GLU A 98 8.53 -14.31 0.92
C GLU A 98 9.26 -14.81 -0.31
N GLU A 99 9.58 -16.11 -0.30
CA GLU A 99 10.20 -16.79 -1.42
C GLU A 99 9.18 -17.05 -2.55
N PRO A 100 9.63 -17.16 -3.80
CA PRO A 100 8.78 -17.59 -4.90
C PRO A 100 8.04 -18.89 -4.57
N LYS A 101 6.78 -19.00 -4.99
CA LYS A 101 5.90 -20.17 -4.75
C LYS A 101 5.55 -20.44 -3.29
N SER A 102 5.75 -19.49 -2.38
CA SER A 102 5.20 -19.64 -1.02
C SER A 102 3.67 -19.57 -1.06
N PRO A 103 2.95 -20.31 -0.18
CA PRO A 103 1.50 -20.27 -0.12
C PRO A 103 0.94 -18.85 0.11
N PHE A 104 1.68 -18.04 0.88
CA PHE A 104 1.31 -16.66 1.13
C PHE A 104 1.45 -15.81 -0.14
N LEU A 105 2.54 -15.96 -0.88
CA LEU A 105 2.79 -15.22 -2.11
C LEU A 105 1.84 -15.62 -3.24
N GLU A 106 1.47 -16.90 -3.31
CA GLU A 106 0.41 -17.38 -4.20
C GLU A 106 -0.94 -16.75 -3.87
N LEU A 107 -1.29 -16.67 -2.58
CA LEU A 107 -2.49 -15.99 -2.12
C LEU A 107 -2.48 -14.51 -2.54
N LEU A 108 -1.38 -13.78 -2.31
CA LEU A 108 -1.25 -12.38 -2.68
C LEU A 108 -1.38 -12.17 -4.20
N HIS A 109 -0.75 -13.03 -4.99
CA HIS A 109 -0.81 -12.97 -6.45
C HIS A 109 -2.21 -13.28 -7.00
N LYS A 110 -2.85 -14.35 -6.50
CA LYS A 110 -4.22 -14.74 -6.88
C LYS A 110 -5.24 -13.63 -6.59
N ASN A 111 -4.96 -12.81 -5.58
CA ASN A 111 -5.82 -11.74 -5.14
C ASN A 111 -5.47 -10.36 -5.72
N GLY A 112 -4.47 -10.27 -6.62
CA GLY A 112 -4.10 -9.02 -7.30
C GLY A 112 -3.33 -8.02 -6.43
N CYS A 113 -2.82 -8.45 -5.27
CA CYS A 113 -1.99 -7.62 -4.37
C CYS A 113 -0.54 -7.50 -4.87
N LEU A 114 -0.11 -8.40 -5.77
CA LEU A 114 1.22 -8.44 -6.37
C LEU A 114 1.12 -8.67 -7.89
N ARG A 115 2.04 -8.07 -8.65
CA ARG A 115 2.14 -8.26 -10.12
C ARG A 115 3.06 -9.42 -10.54
N THR A 116 3.87 -9.93 -9.62
CA THR A 116 4.87 -10.96 -9.90
C THR A 116 4.91 -12.00 -8.81
N GLN A 117 5.30 -13.24 -9.16
CA GLN A 117 5.54 -14.33 -8.22
C GLN A 117 7.01 -14.51 -7.84
N LYS A 118 7.85 -13.50 -8.13
CA LYS A 118 9.24 -13.48 -7.67
C LYS A 118 9.29 -13.26 -6.15
N LYS A 119 10.49 -13.34 -5.58
CA LYS A 119 10.73 -13.00 -4.17
C LYS A 119 10.20 -11.61 -3.88
N GLN A 120 9.33 -11.47 -2.88
CA GLN A 120 8.70 -10.19 -2.52
C GLN A 120 8.88 -9.89 -1.05
N LYS A 121 9.13 -8.61 -0.77
CA LYS A 121 9.11 -8.09 0.60
C LYS A 121 7.69 -7.62 0.89
N VAL A 122 7.08 -8.20 1.91
CA VAL A 122 5.74 -7.88 2.36
C VAL A 122 5.85 -7.23 3.73
N PHE A 123 5.15 -6.12 3.96
CA PHE A 123 5.34 -5.30 5.15
C PHE A 123 4.25 -5.57 6.18
N PHE A 124 4.61 -5.52 7.47
CA PHE A 124 3.63 -5.58 8.53
C PHE A 124 2.81 -4.29 8.54
N TRP A 125 1.49 -4.42 8.50
CA TRP A 125 0.58 -3.28 8.39
C TRP A 125 0.85 -2.20 9.46
N TYR A 126 1.03 -2.63 10.72
CA TYR A 126 1.23 -1.73 11.85
C TYR A 126 2.62 -1.05 11.89
N ASN A 127 3.61 -1.58 11.16
CA ASN A 127 4.97 -1.04 11.15
C ASN A 127 5.22 -0.09 9.97
N VAL A 128 4.26 0.03 9.04
CA VAL A 128 4.34 0.95 7.91
C VAL A 128 3.72 2.29 8.32
N ASP A 129 4.56 3.30 8.50
CA ASP A 129 4.09 4.67 8.69
C ASP A 129 3.73 5.30 7.33
N HIS A 130 2.46 5.14 6.96
CA HIS A 130 1.90 5.68 5.72
C HIS A 130 2.00 7.21 5.63
N ASN A 131 1.87 7.91 6.76
CA ASN A 131 1.95 9.37 6.79
C ASN A 131 3.38 9.83 6.53
N ARG A 132 4.36 9.19 7.17
CA ARG A 132 5.78 9.47 6.93
C ARG A 132 6.18 9.19 5.48
N LEU A 133 5.76 8.06 4.91
CA LEU A 133 6.04 7.74 3.50
C LEU A 133 5.47 8.81 2.55
N PHE A 134 4.27 9.31 2.83
CA PHE A 134 3.67 10.41 2.07
C PHE A 134 4.49 11.70 2.19
N LEU A 135 4.90 12.09 3.41
CA LEU A 135 5.71 13.29 3.63
C LEU A 135 7.09 13.20 2.98
N ASP A 136 7.76 12.04 3.07
CA ASP A 136 9.07 11.80 2.44
C ASP A 136 8.95 11.82 0.90
N ALA A 137 7.87 11.27 0.34
CA ALA A 137 7.55 11.41 -1.07
C ALA A 137 7.29 12.88 -1.47
N LEU A 138 6.50 13.61 -0.69
CA LEU A 138 6.13 15.00 -0.99
C LEU A 138 7.36 15.92 -0.91
N SER A 139 8.23 15.72 0.08
CA SER A 139 9.48 16.46 0.21
C SER A 139 10.40 16.28 -1.01
N ARG A 140 10.41 15.09 -1.63
CA ARG A 140 11.20 14.84 -2.84
C ARG A 140 10.58 15.44 -4.10
N ASP A 141 9.24 15.49 -4.16
CA ASP A 141 8.52 16.16 -5.24
C ASP A 141 8.82 17.67 -5.22
N LEU A 142 8.68 18.31 -4.05
CA LEU A 142 8.94 19.74 -3.86
C LEU A 142 10.41 20.16 -4.09
N LYS A 143 11.38 19.25 -3.93
CA LYS A 143 12.81 19.53 -4.22
C LYS A 143 13.15 19.45 -5.71
N ARG A 144 12.26 18.91 -6.54
CA ARG A 144 12.46 18.74 -7.99
C ARG A 144 11.83 19.87 -8.80
N GLU A 145 10.90 20.62 -8.21
CA GLU A 145 10.45 21.94 -8.68
C GLU A 145 11.48 23.02 -8.33
#